data_AF-A0A899FVW6-F1
#
_entry.id   AF-A0A899FVW6-F1
#
_cell.length_a   1.000
_cell.length_b   1.000
_cell.length_c   1.000
_cell.angle_alpha   90.00
_cell.angle_beta   90.00
_cell.angle_gamma   90.00
#
_symmetry.space_group_name_H-M   'P 1'
#
loop_
_entity.id
_entity.type
_entity.pdbx_description
1 polymer ?
#
loop_
_entity_poly.entity_id
_entity_poly.type
_entity_poly.pdbx_seq_one_letter_code
_entity_poly.pdbx_strand_id
1 'polypeptide(L)'
;MTKSKAQSNKKDEESLVLDYLRKTNRPYSATDICLNLHNAVTKTALAKILTSLTERGEIRCKTYGKQSIYVIDQEQFENPSSEELATMDARIEELWQQINDAQEKNKQMKQEEKEMIQKNYQEMRKMWKERKALFRNLWDAISEGESSPTELKERLGIEEDVIDFNIDPLSGIQY
;
A
#
# COMPACT_ATOMS: atom_id res chain seq x y z
N MET A 1 16.76 -11.38 43.09
CA MET A 1 16.65 -11.60 41.62
C MET A 1 16.06 -10.40 40.85
N THR A 2 16.15 -9.17 41.37
CA THR A 2 15.50 -7.98 40.76
C THR A 2 16.34 -7.18 39.77
N LYS A 3 17.67 -7.44 39.70
CA LYS A 3 18.58 -6.68 38.82
C LYS A 3 18.45 -7.03 37.33
N SER A 4 17.96 -8.22 36.98
CA SER A 4 17.97 -8.71 35.59
C SER A 4 17.01 -7.99 34.65
N LYS A 5 15.81 -7.61 35.13
CA LYS A 5 14.75 -7.02 34.29
C LYS A 5 14.94 -5.52 34.06
N ALA A 6 15.42 -4.79 35.07
CA ALA A 6 15.76 -3.37 34.94
C ALA A 6 16.98 -3.13 34.04
N GLN A 7 17.94 -4.05 34.04
CA GLN A 7 19.11 -3.98 33.17
C GLN A 7 18.77 -4.30 31.71
N SER A 8 17.80 -5.21 31.45
CA SER A 8 17.31 -5.49 30.09
C SER A 8 16.58 -4.28 29.51
N ASN A 9 15.60 -3.73 30.23
CA ASN A 9 14.87 -2.53 29.77
C ASN A 9 15.81 -1.37 29.43
N LYS A 10 16.86 -1.16 30.23
CA LYS A 10 17.84 -0.10 29.98
C LYS A 10 18.61 -0.32 28.68
N LYS A 11 18.98 -1.57 28.38
CA LYS A 11 19.67 -1.94 27.13
C LYS A 11 18.73 -1.82 25.93
N ASP A 12 17.46 -2.14 26.11
CA ASP A 12 16.43 -2.04 25.08
C ASP A 12 16.15 -0.55 24.73
N GLU A 13 16.06 0.32 25.74
CA GLU A 13 15.92 1.78 25.54
C GLU A 13 17.14 2.39 24.84
N GLU A 14 18.35 1.95 25.18
CA GLU A 14 19.60 2.42 24.57
C GLU A 14 19.69 2.02 23.10
N SER A 15 19.36 0.75 22.78
CA SER A 15 19.27 0.27 21.40
C SER A 15 18.26 1.08 20.59
N LEU A 16 17.08 1.34 21.15
CA LEU A 16 16.04 2.12 20.48
C LEU A 16 16.52 3.53 20.10
N VAL A 17 17.23 4.21 21.00
CA VAL A 17 17.77 5.56 20.75
C VAL A 17 18.86 5.52 19.68
N LEU A 18 19.77 4.54 19.76
CA LEU A 18 20.84 4.38 18.78
C LEU A 18 20.29 4.06 17.39
N ASP A 19 19.36 3.11 17.29
CA ASP A 19 18.70 2.72 16.05
C ASP A 19 17.95 3.89 15.43
N TYR A 20 17.28 4.71 16.25
CA TYR A 20 16.62 5.92 15.79
C TYR A 20 17.60 6.94 15.19
N LEU A 21 18.71 7.23 15.88
CA LEU A 21 19.74 8.15 15.38
C LEU A 21 20.42 7.63 14.12
N ARG A 22 20.68 6.32 14.05
CA ARG A 22 21.23 5.66 12.86
C ARG A 22 20.28 5.72 11.67
N LYS A 23 19.00 5.41 11.87
CA LYS A 23 17.98 5.41 10.81
C LYS A 23 17.73 6.81 10.25
N THR A 24 17.69 7.82 11.12
CA THR A 24 17.40 9.19 10.70
C THR A 24 18.63 9.90 10.15
N ASN A 25 19.82 9.55 10.62
CA ASN A 25 21.10 10.16 10.26
C ASN A 25 21.09 11.70 10.30
N ARG A 26 20.26 12.28 11.19
CA ARG A 26 20.02 13.73 11.29
C ARG A 26 20.39 14.24 12.68
N PRO A 27 20.92 15.46 12.78
CA PRO A 27 21.24 16.07 14.07
C PRO A 27 19.96 16.50 14.80
N TYR A 28 19.79 16.04 16.04
CA TYR A 28 18.63 16.37 16.88
C TYR A 28 19.04 16.78 18.29
N SER A 29 18.21 17.59 18.95
CA SER A 29 18.37 17.84 20.38
C SER A 29 17.79 16.69 21.22
N ALA A 30 18.20 16.58 22.49
CA ALA A 30 17.61 15.59 23.40
C ALA A 30 16.08 15.75 23.56
N THR A 31 15.57 16.98 23.48
CA THR A 31 14.13 17.24 23.51
C THR A 31 13.43 16.67 22.27
N ASP A 32 14.00 16.90 21.09
CA ASP A 32 13.43 16.43 19.82
C ASP A 32 13.47 14.90 19.74
N ILE A 33 14.58 14.28 20.17
CA ILE A 33 14.70 12.82 20.22
C ILE A 33 13.62 12.22 21.13
N CYS A 34 13.39 12.81 22.31
CA CYS A 34 12.34 12.38 23.23
C CYS A 34 10.95 12.45 22.59
N LEU A 35 10.65 13.54 21.87
CA LEU A 35 9.37 13.74 21.19
C LEU A 35 9.20 12.80 19.99
N ASN A 36 10.23 12.62 19.18
CA ASN A 36 10.23 11.76 17.99
C ASN A 36 10.13 10.28 18.35
N LEU A 37 10.59 9.90 19.54
CA LEU A 37 10.38 8.58 20.14
C LEU A 37 9.05 8.49 20.92
N HIS A 38 8.14 9.46 20.77
CA HIS A 38 6.85 9.52 21.44
C HIS A 38 6.93 9.34 22.97
N ASN A 39 7.99 9.87 23.59
CA ASN A 39 8.30 9.73 25.01
C ASN A 39 8.47 8.27 25.49
N ALA A 40 8.78 7.33 24.59
CA ALA A 40 9.09 5.94 24.94
C ALA A 40 10.30 5.82 25.89
N VAL A 41 11.23 6.79 25.82
CA VAL A 41 12.36 6.93 26.75
C VAL A 41 12.20 8.22 27.54
N THR A 42 12.24 8.13 28.87
CA THR A 42 12.11 9.32 29.74
C THR A 42 13.28 10.29 29.54
N LYS A 43 13.05 11.60 29.69
CA LYS A 43 14.11 12.63 29.52
C LYS A 43 15.37 12.35 30.36
N THR A 44 15.19 11.88 31.60
CA THR A 44 16.31 11.55 32.50
C THR A 44 17.08 10.31 32.04
N ALA A 45 16.39 9.28 31.55
CA ALA A 45 17.03 8.09 30.99
C ALA A 45 17.75 8.43 29.68
N LEU A 46 17.09 9.18 28.80
CA LEU A 46 17.63 9.63 27.51
C LEU A 46 18.92 10.44 27.69
N ALA A 47 18.96 11.37 28.64
CA ALA A 47 20.19 12.13 28.92
C ALA A 47 21.37 11.21 29.27
N LYS A 48 21.15 10.19 30.12
CA LYS A 48 22.20 9.21 30.49
C LYS A 48 22.61 8.34 29.31
N ILE A 49 21.65 7.91 28.49
CA ILE A 49 21.89 7.12 27.29
C ILE A 49 22.73 7.91 26.29
N LEU A 50 22.37 9.16 26.01
CA LEU A 50 23.11 10.02 25.08
C LEU A 50 24.54 10.31 25.57
N THR A 51 24.74 10.52 26.88
CA THR A 51 26.09 10.62 27.45
C THR A 51 26.88 9.33 27.23
N SER A 52 26.30 8.17 27.57
CA SER A 52 26.95 6.87 27.39
C SER A 52 27.32 6.58 25.93
N LEU A 53 26.40 6.85 24.99
CA LEU A 53 26.64 6.65 23.56
C LEU A 53 27.72 7.60 23.02
N THR A 54 27.79 8.82 23.55
CA THR A 54 28.83 9.80 23.19
C THR A 54 30.20 9.35 23.71
N GLU A 55 30.27 8.86 24.95
CA GLU A 55 31.52 8.34 25.55
C GLU A 55 32.06 7.11 24.81
N ARG A 56 31.17 6.28 24.24
CA ARG A 56 31.55 5.13 23.42
C ARG A 56 31.90 5.48 21.96
N GLY A 57 31.74 6.74 21.56
CA GLY A 57 32.02 7.19 20.19
C GLY A 57 31.01 6.68 19.15
N GLU A 58 29.84 6.18 19.57
CA GLU A 58 28.80 5.73 18.63
C GLU A 58 28.01 6.91 18.06
N ILE A 59 27.90 8.00 18.85
CA ILE A 59 27.26 9.25 18.46
C ILE A 59 28.18 10.44 18.76
N ARG A 60 28.05 11.49 17.96
CA ARG A 60 28.73 12.76 18.19
C ARG A 60 27.78 13.73 18.91
N CYS A 61 28.29 14.41 19.92
CA CYS A 61 27.59 15.48 20.64
C CYS A 61 28.30 16.81 20.43
N LYS A 62 27.53 17.86 20.12
CA LYS A 62 28.04 19.24 20.14
C LYS A 62 27.12 20.12 20.97
N THR A 63 27.71 20.84 21.93
CA THR A 63 26.99 21.74 22.83
C THR A 63 27.04 23.18 22.34
N TYR A 64 25.87 23.81 22.30
CA TYR A 64 25.65 25.20 21.94
C TYR A 64 24.95 25.90 23.11
N GLY A 65 25.73 26.55 23.98
CA GLY A 65 25.20 27.16 25.20
C GLY A 65 24.55 26.12 26.12
N LYS A 66 23.22 26.21 26.30
CA LYS A 66 22.44 25.29 27.16
C LYS A 66 21.91 24.05 26.42
N GLN A 67 22.00 24.00 25.09
CA GLN A 67 21.45 22.91 24.28
C GLN A 67 22.58 22.05 23.71
N SER A 68 22.36 20.73 23.64
CA SER A 68 23.25 19.79 22.98
C SER A 68 22.54 19.14 21.81
N ILE A 69 23.26 19.01 20.70
CA ILE A 69 22.82 18.35 19.47
C ILE A 69 23.59 17.05 19.33
N TYR A 70 22.85 15.97 19.02
CA TYR A 70 23.35 14.62 18.90
C TYR A 70 23.08 14.09 17.49
N VAL A 71 24.06 13.40 16.93
CA VAL A 71 23.97 12.73 15.62
C VAL A 71 24.80 11.45 15.67
N ILE A 72 24.40 10.44 14.90
CA ILE A 72 25.19 9.22 14.72
C ILE A 72 26.59 9.59 14.17
N ASP A 73 27.65 9.00 14.73
CA ASP A 73 29.00 9.30 14.24
C ASP A 73 29.12 8.86 12.78
N GLN A 74 29.72 9.66 11.92
CA GLN A 74 29.88 9.30 10.51
C GLN A 74 31.13 8.48 10.26
N GLU A 75 32.13 8.57 11.16
CA GLU A 75 33.42 7.89 11.00
C GLU A 75 33.32 6.36 11.12
N GLN A 76 32.22 5.84 11.67
CA GLN A 76 31.91 4.41 11.74
C GLN A 76 31.34 3.85 10.42
N PHE A 77 31.07 4.68 9.42
CA PHE A 77 30.63 4.23 8.09
C PHE A 77 31.80 4.29 7.11
N GLU A 78 31.81 3.33 6.19
CA GLU A 78 32.73 3.35 5.06
C GLU A 78 32.42 4.56 4.18
N ASN A 79 33.45 5.29 3.75
CA ASN A 79 33.31 6.38 2.81
C ASN A 79 33.59 5.83 1.40
N PRO A 80 32.56 5.69 0.55
CA PRO A 80 32.74 5.10 -0.77
C PRO A 80 33.72 5.93 -1.61
N SER A 81 34.53 5.24 -2.40
CA SER A 81 35.38 5.87 -3.41
C SER A 81 34.55 6.50 -4.53
N SER A 82 35.18 7.38 -5.31
CA SER A 82 34.51 8.00 -6.46
C SER A 82 34.03 6.97 -7.50
N GLU A 83 34.72 5.83 -7.63
CA GLU A 83 34.35 4.75 -8.56
C GLU A 83 33.14 3.97 -8.05
N GLU A 84 33.09 3.68 -6.74
CA GLU A 84 31.94 3.04 -6.10
C GLU A 84 30.70 3.93 -6.15
N LEU A 85 30.85 5.24 -5.91
CA LEU A 85 29.77 6.21 -6.07
C LEU A 85 29.21 6.21 -7.50
N ALA A 86 30.08 6.26 -8.51
CA ALA A 86 29.65 6.20 -9.90
C ALA A 86 28.92 4.89 -10.25
N THR A 87 29.38 3.77 -9.67
CA THR A 87 28.72 2.46 -9.85
C THR A 87 27.34 2.44 -9.17
N MET A 88 27.22 3.01 -7.98
CA MET A 88 25.96 3.13 -7.25
C MET A 88 24.98 4.04 -8.00
N ASP A 89 25.43 5.18 -8.52
CA ASP A 89 24.62 6.10 -9.31
C ASP A 89 24.09 5.44 -10.58
N ALA A 90 24.96 4.73 -11.32
CA ALA A 90 24.54 3.95 -12.49
C ALA A 90 23.49 2.88 -12.12
N ARG A 91 23.65 2.22 -10.97
CA ARG A 91 22.68 1.24 -10.48
C ARG A 91 21.35 1.88 -10.06
N ILE A 92 21.39 3.08 -9.47
CA ILE A 92 20.20 3.85 -9.13
C ILE A 92 19.42 4.20 -10.40
N GLU A 93 20.10 4.70 -11.43
CA GLU A 93 19.48 5.00 -12.73
C GLU A 93 18.87 3.76 -13.38
N GLU A 94 19.59 2.63 -13.37
CA GLU A 94 19.08 1.36 -13.89
C GLU A 94 17.81 0.91 -13.16
N LEU A 95 17.81 0.98 -11.82
CA LEU A 95 16.64 0.61 -11.01
C LEU A 95 15.46 1.55 -11.24
N TRP A 96 15.71 2.85 -11.41
CA TRP A 96 14.67 3.81 -11.78
C TRP A 96 14.04 3.48 -13.13
N GLN A 97 14.86 3.12 -14.11
CA GLN A 97 14.36 2.70 -15.42
C GLN A 97 13.49 1.44 -15.30
N GLN A 98 13.95 0.43 -14.54
CA GLN A 98 13.16 -0.79 -14.32
C GLN A 98 11.82 -0.52 -13.62
N ILE A 99 11.78 0.41 -12.66
CA ILE A 99 10.55 0.83 -11.99
C ILE A 99 9.59 1.48 -12.98
N ASN A 100 10.09 2.40 -13.80
CA ASN A 100 9.27 3.11 -14.78
C ASN A 100 8.69 2.14 -15.82
N ASP A 101 9.53 1.27 -16.39
CA ASP A 101 9.10 0.26 -17.36
C ASP A 101 8.03 -0.68 -16.77
N ALA A 102 8.20 -1.10 -15.52
CA ALA A 102 7.23 -1.96 -14.84
C ALA A 102 5.91 -1.23 -14.58
N GLN A 103 5.95 0.04 -14.20
CA GLN A 103 4.76 0.87 -14.00
C GLN A 103 4.00 1.09 -15.30
N GLU A 104 4.69 1.38 -16.41
CA GLU A 104 4.06 1.54 -17.72
C GLU A 104 3.42 0.24 -18.19
N LYS A 105 4.12 -0.90 -18.08
CA LYS A 105 3.55 -2.22 -18.39
C LYS A 105 2.31 -2.52 -17.55
N ASN A 106 2.34 -2.23 -16.25
CA ASN A 106 1.20 -2.44 -15.37
C ASN A 106 -0.01 -1.59 -15.79
N LYS A 107 0.23 -0.32 -16.12
CA LYS A 107 -0.80 0.59 -16.62
C LYS A 107 -1.40 0.07 -17.93
N GLN A 108 -0.57 -0.39 -18.86
CA GLN A 108 -1.02 -0.94 -20.13
C GLN A 108 -1.86 -2.21 -19.94
N MET A 109 -1.39 -3.16 -19.14
CA MET A 109 -2.14 -4.39 -18.86
C MET A 109 -3.50 -4.11 -18.22
N LYS A 110 -3.58 -3.16 -17.28
CA LYS A 110 -4.87 -2.75 -16.68
C LYS A 110 -5.83 -2.14 -17.70
N GLN A 111 -5.30 -1.37 -18.65
CA GLN A 111 -6.10 -0.79 -19.72
C GLN A 111 -6.62 -1.89 -20.66
N GLU A 112 -5.76 -2.81 -21.08
CA GLU A 112 -6.11 -3.94 -21.93
C GLU A 112 -7.15 -4.85 -21.26
N GLU A 113 -6.98 -5.15 -19.97
CA GLU A 113 -7.96 -5.92 -19.19
C GLU A 113 -9.33 -5.22 -19.14
N LYS A 114 -9.34 -3.91 -18.89
CA LYS A 114 -10.58 -3.11 -18.88
C LYS A 114 -11.28 -3.13 -20.24
N GLU A 115 -10.53 -2.99 -21.33
CA GLU A 115 -11.06 -3.05 -22.69
C GLU A 115 -11.63 -4.43 -23.01
N MET A 116 -10.93 -5.50 -22.62
CA MET A 116 -11.39 -6.87 -22.78
C MET A 116 -12.68 -7.16 -22.00
N ILE A 117 -12.74 -6.73 -20.74
CA ILE A 117 -13.95 -6.86 -19.91
C ILE A 117 -15.12 -6.09 -20.55
N GLN A 118 -14.87 -4.86 -21.01
CA GLN A 118 -15.90 -4.04 -21.66
C GLN A 118 -16.41 -4.68 -22.96
N LYS A 119 -15.51 -5.21 -23.78
CA LYS A 119 -15.87 -5.91 -25.03
C LYS A 119 -16.69 -7.16 -24.74
N ASN A 120 -16.23 -8.00 -23.82
CA ASN A 120 -16.94 -9.21 -23.43
C ASN A 120 -18.33 -8.87 -22.87
N TYR A 121 -18.43 -7.82 -22.04
CA TYR A 121 -19.71 -7.31 -21.57
C TYR A 121 -20.64 -6.98 -22.74
N GLN A 122 -20.19 -6.15 -23.70
CA GLN A 122 -20.99 -5.79 -24.87
C GLN A 122 -21.46 -6.99 -25.69
N GLU A 123 -20.59 -7.99 -25.90
CA GLU A 123 -20.92 -9.23 -26.61
C GLU A 123 -21.98 -10.06 -25.86
N MET A 124 -21.80 -10.27 -24.55
CA MET A 124 -22.77 -10.99 -23.72
C MET A 124 -24.12 -10.26 -23.69
N ARG A 125 -24.10 -8.92 -23.63
CA ARG A 125 -25.30 -8.08 -23.67
C ARG A 125 -26.06 -8.25 -24.98
N LYS A 126 -25.34 -8.24 -26.11
CA LYS A 126 -25.93 -8.48 -27.43
C LYS A 126 -26.61 -9.85 -27.49
N MET A 127 -25.90 -10.90 -27.10
CA MET A 127 -26.46 -12.26 -27.10
C MET A 127 -27.65 -12.42 -26.17
N TRP A 128 -27.62 -11.80 -24.99
CA TRP A 128 -28.75 -11.83 -24.06
C TRP A 128 -30.00 -11.19 -24.66
N LYS A 129 -29.87 -10.00 -25.27
CA LYS A 129 -30.97 -9.33 -25.98
C LYS A 129 -31.53 -10.19 -27.12
N GLU A 130 -30.67 -10.75 -27.95
CA GLU A 130 -31.07 -11.62 -29.08
C GLU A 130 -31.82 -12.87 -28.60
N ARG A 131 -31.32 -13.55 -27.56
CA ARG A 131 -31.96 -14.74 -26.98
C ARG A 131 -33.31 -14.42 -26.33
N LYS A 132 -33.41 -13.31 -25.60
CA LYS A 132 -34.67 -12.88 -24.97
C LYS A 132 -35.71 -12.46 -26.00
N ALA A 133 -35.30 -11.79 -27.08
CA ALA A 133 -36.19 -11.46 -28.19
C ALA A 133 -36.72 -12.72 -28.88
N LEU A 134 -35.83 -13.69 -29.17
CA LEU A 134 -36.24 -14.97 -29.76
C LEU A 134 -37.21 -15.73 -28.84
N PHE A 135 -36.92 -15.77 -27.53
CA PHE A 135 -37.80 -16.39 -26.55
C PHE A 135 -39.18 -15.72 -26.53
N ARG A 136 -39.25 -14.38 -26.45
CA ARG A 136 -40.54 -13.65 -26.50
C ARG A 136 -41.33 -14.01 -27.77
N ASN A 137 -40.69 -13.97 -28.93
CA ASN A 137 -41.36 -14.31 -30.19
C ASN A 137 -41.91 -15.75 -30.20
N LEU A 138 -41.15 -16.72 -29.69
CA LEU A 138 -41.61 -18.12 -29.60
C LEU A 138 -42.71 -18.29 -28.56
N TRP A 139 -42.59 -17.61 -27.42
CA TRP A 139 -43.57 -17.66 -26.35
C TRP A 139 -44.91 -17.08 -26.81
N ASP A 140 -44.89 -15.93 -27.49
CA ASP A 140 -46.09 -15.27 -28.02
C ASP A 140 -46.81 -16.20 -29.01
N ALA A 141 -46.07 -16.88 -29.88
CA ALA A 141 -46.63 -17.84 -30.83
C ALA A 141 -47.25 -19.09 -30.16
N ILE A 142 -46.65 -19.60 -29.07
CA ILE A 142 -47.17 -20.77 -28.34
C ILE A 142 -48.39 -20.40 -27.49
N SER A 143 -48.42 -19.18 -26.95
CA SER A 143 -49.45 -18.72 -26.03
C SER A 143 -50.64 -18.01 -26.69
N GLU A 144 -50.62 -17.81 -28.00
CA GLU A 144 -51.65 -17.08 -28.77
C GLU A 144 -53.09 -17.63 -28.57
N GLY A 145 -53.23 -18.91 -28.21
CA GLY A 145 -54.52 -19.56 -27.91
C GLY A 145 -54.72 -19.98 -26.45
N GLU A 146 -53.79 -19.62 -25.55
CA GLU A 146 -53.83 -20.01 -24.14
C GLU A 146 -54.68 -19.03 -23.32
N SER A 147 -55.54 -19.54 -22.44
CA SER A 147 -56.45 -18.72 -21.64
C SER A 147 -55.78 -18.13 -20.40
N SER A 148 -54.72 -18.78 -19.90
CA SER A 148 -53.86 -18.25 -18.84
C SER A 148 -52.36 -18.46 -19.14
N PRO A 149 -51.75 -17.61 -20.00
CA PRO A 149 -50.33 -17.71 -20.33
C PRO A 149 -49.39 -17.61 -19.10
N THR A 150 -49.79 -16.86 -18.08
CA THR A 150 -49.00 -16.69 -16.85
C THR A 150 -48.93 -18.00 -16.04
N GLU A 151 -50.06 -18.70 -15.86
CA GLU A 151 -50.09 -20.02 -15.22
C GLU A 151 -49.34 -21.06 -16.03
N LEU A 152 -49.36 -20.95 -17.37
CA LEU A 152 -48.57 -21.81 -18.24
C LEU A 152 -47.06 -21.61 -18.02
N LYS A 153 -46.58 -20.36 -17.89
CA LYS A 153 -45.16 -20.09 -17.53
C LYS A 153 -44.79 -20.71 -16.19
N GLU A 154 -45.62 -20.53 -15.17
CA GLU A 154 -45.39 -21.07 -13.82
C GLU A 154 -45.34 -22.60 -13.83
N ARG A 155 -46.29 -23.24 -14.51
CA ARG A 155 -46.33 -24.71 -14.66
C ARG A 155 -45.13 -25.26 -15.43
N LEU A 156 -44.60 -24.50 -16.40
CA LEU A 156 -43.39 -24.85 -17.13
C LEU A 156 -42.09 -24.48 -16.39
N GLY A 157 -42.20 -23.83 -15.22
CA GLY A 157 -41.05 -23.37 -14.43
C GLY A 157 -40.23 -22.28 -15.12
N ILE A 158 -40.86 -21.45 -15.96
CA ILE A 158 -40.20 -20.37 -16.68
C ILE A 158 -40.10 -19.16 -15.76
N GLU A 159 -38.88 -18.85 -15.35
CA GLU A 159 -38.56 -17.65 -14.57
C GLU A 159 -38.09 -16.51 -15.49
N GLU A 160 -38.56 -15.29 -15.22
CA GLU A 160 -38.20 -14.09 -15.97
C GLU A 160 -37.25 -13.21 -15.15
N ASP A 161 -36.35 -12.50 -15.84
CA ASP A 161 -35.41 -11.60 -15.19
C ASP A 161 -36.16 -10.39 -14.61
N VAL A 162 -35.74 -9.92 -13.44
CA VAL A 162 -36.32 -8.73 -12.77
C VAL A 162 -36.05 -7.45 -13.57
N ILE A 163 -34.97 -7.43 -14.37
CA ILE A 163 -34.54 -6.27 -15.16
C ILE A 163 -34.91 -6.50 -16.63
N ASP A 164 -35.60 -5.54 -17.25
CA ASP A 164 -35.92 -5.59 -18.68
C ASP A 164 -34.62 -5.62 -19.51
N PHE A 165 -34.57 -6.50 -20.50
CA PHE A 165 -33.36 -6.71 -21.28
C PHE A 165 -32.94 -5.52 -22.16
N ASN A 166 -33.82 -4.55 -22.37
CA ASN A 166 -33.49 -3.29 -23.05
C ASN A 166 -32.72 -2.33 -22.15
N ILE A 167 -32.84 -2.46 -20.82
CA ILE A 167 -32.18 -1.61 -19.83
C ILE A 167 -30.79 -2.17 -19.52
N ASP A 168 -29.79 -1.29 -19.49
CA ASP A 168 -28.46 -1.64 -18.98
C ASP A 168 -28.48 -1.77 -17.45
N PRO A 169 -28.27 -2.98 -16.88
CA PRO A 169 -28.31 -3.24 -15.45
C PRO A 169 -27.15 -2.56 -14.71
N LEU A 170 -26.11 -2.12 -15.43
CA LEU A 170 -24.99 -1.38 -14.86
C LEU A 170 -25.14 0.14 -15.03
N SER A 171 -26.21 0.64 -15.67
CA SER A 171 -26.40 2.09 -15.92
C SER A 171 -26.51 2.95 -14.65
N GLY A 172 -26.89 2.34 -13.52
CA GLY A 172 -27.00 3.03 -12.23
C GLY A 172 -25.73 3.00 -11.38
N ILE A 173 -24.66 2.33 -11.82
CA ILE A 173 -23.42 2.18 -11.05
C ILE A 173 -22.43 3.26 -11.51
N GLN A 174 -22.17 4.24 -10.63
CA GLN A 174 -21.09 5.22 -10.85
C GLN A 174 -19.75 4.60 -10.43
N TYR A 175 -18.75 4.70 -11.32
CA TYR A 175 -17.35 4.32 -11.06
C TYR A 175 -16.53 5.51 -10.58
#